data_AF-A0A6C0I152-F1
#
_entry.id   AF-A0A6C0I152-F1
#
_cell.length_a   1.000
_cell.length_b   1.000
_cell.length_c   1.000
_cell.angle_alpha   90.00
_cell.angle_beta   90.00
_cell.angle_gamma   90.00
#
_symmetry.space_group_name_H-M   'P 1'
#
loop_
_entity.id
_entity.type
_entity.pdbx_description
1 polymer ?
#
loop_
_entity_poly.entity_id
_entity_poly.type
_entity_poly.pdbx_seq_one_letter_code
_entity_poly.pdbx_strand_id
1 'polypeptide(L)'
;MFSPKCYILINKLYDPKKDIINVHKKIKEWIYKMDELILDLDQYNNVFKNIYLYVNNSHFPDNIEIPFYKETMEGWTLIKERDTMKEKYPRQYNQVLVEEKRERREIMKNDERT
;
A
#
# COMPACT_ATOMS: atom_id res chain seq x y z
N MET A 1 29.60 -3.48 12.95
CA MET A 1 28.68 -2.79 13.89
C MET A 1 28.70 -1.31 13.54
N PHE A 2 27.57 -0.71 13.13
CA PHE A 2 27.55 0.71 12.71
C PHE A 2 27.76 1.63 13.93
N SER A 3 28.58 2.67 13.77
CA SER A 3 28.79 3.64 14.86
C SER A 3 27.54 4.52 15.07
N PRO A 4 27.28 5.04 16.28
CA PRO A 4 26.16 5.94 16.54
C PRO A 4 26.14 7.17 15.62
N LYS A 5 27.32 7.68 15.23
CA LYS A 5 27.47 8.79 14.27
C LYS A 5 26.97 8.41 12.87
N CYS A 6 27.18 7.17 12.44
CA CYS A 6 26.65 6.66 11.16
C CYS A 6 25.12 6.55 11.20
N TYR A 7 24.54 6.11 12.33
CA TYR A 7 23.08 5.98 12.48
C TYR A 7 22.37 7.35 12.39
N ILE A 8 22.95 8.39 12.99
CA ILE A 8 22.46 9.77 12.89
C ILE A 8 22.54 10.27 11.45
N LEU A 9 23.60 9.95 10.72
CA LEU A 9 23.76 10.36 9.32
C LEU A 9 22.74 9.66 8.40
N ILE A 10 22.52 8.36 8.60
CA ILE A 10 21.53 7.56 7.85
C ILE A 10 20.12 8.09 8.09
N ASN A 11 19.75 8.38 9.34
CA ASN A 11 18.44 8.97 9.66
C ASN A 11 18.26 10.38 9.05
N LYS A 12 19.34 11.14 8.86
CA LYS A 12 19.29 12.45 8.18
C LYS A 12 19.12 12.33 6.67
N LEU A 13 19.49 11.19 6.07
CA LEU A 13 19.37 10.92 4.64
C LEU A 13 18.11 10.11 4.30
N TYR A 14 17.46 9.53 5.30
CA TYR A 14 16.23 8.76 5.12
C TYR A 14 15.05 9.70 4.85
N ASP A 15 14.38 9.50 3.70
CA ASP A 15 13.17 10.20 3.32
C ASP A 15 11.94 9.27 3.41
N PRO A 16 11.11 9.39 4.46
CA PRO A 16 9.92 8.57 4.61
C PRO A 16 8.88 8.80 3.50
N LYS A 17 8.90 9.94 2.79
CA LYS A 17 7.96 10.17 1.66
C LYS A 17 8.18 9.15 0.56
N LYS A 18 9.43 8.83 0.24
CA LYS A 18 9.76 7.89 -0.83
C LYS A 18 9.19 6.50 -0.56
N ASP A 19 9.26 6.05 0.69
CA ASP A 19 8.72 4.76 1.09
C ASP A 19 7.19 4.75 1.07
N ILE A 20 6.54 5.83 1.51
CA ILE A 20 5.08 5.99 1.41
C ILE A 20 4.62 5.91 -0.05
N ILE A 21 5.28 6.65 -0.95
CA ILE A 21 5.01 6.63 -2.39
C ILE A 21 5.17 5.20 -2.94
N ASN A 22 6.25 4.52 -2.55
CA ASN A 22 6.52 3.16 -3.00
C ASN A 22 5.43 2.17 -2.54
N VAL A 23 4.96 2.27 -1.28
CA VAL A 23 3.85 1.45 -0.78
C VAL A 23 2.57 1.73 -1.56
N HIS A 24 2.22 2.99 -1.81
CA HIS A 24 1.05 3.35 -2.61
C HIS A 24 1.14 2.82 -4.04
N LYS A 25 2.34 2.87 -4.65
CA LYS A 25 2.59 2.31 -5.98
C LYS A 25 2.38 0.79 -5.99
N LYS A 26 2.96 0.06 -5.03
CA LYS A 26 2.77 -1.40 -4.90
C LYS A 26 1.30 -1.77 -4.70
N ILE A 27 0.54 -1.00 -3.91
CA ILE A 27 -0.89 -1.22 -3.75
C ILE A 27 -1.62 -1.07 -5.09
N LYS A 28 -1.31 -0.03 -5.88
CA LYS A 28 -1.91 0.14 -7.22
C LYS A 28 -1.55 -1.01 -8.14
N GLU A 29 -0.28 -1.40 -8.20
CA GLU A 29 0.20 -2.55 -9.00
C GLU A 29 -0.51 -3.85 -8.59
N TRP A 30 -0.69 -4.07 -7.28
CA TRP A 30 -1.44 -5.20 -6.77
C TRP A 30 -2.91 -5.16 -7.22
N ILE A 31 -3.59 -4.00 -7.17
CA ILE A 31 -4.96 -3.85 -7.67
C ILE A 31 -5.05 -4.20 -9.16
N TYR A 32 -4.14 -3.68 -10.00
CA TYR A 32 -4.12 -4.00 -11.43
C TYR A 32 -3.91 -5.49 -11.69
N LYS A 33 -3.00 -6.13 -10.94
CA LYS A 33 -2.81 -7.58 -11.01
C LYS A 33 -4.08 -8.34 -10.61
N MET A 34 -4.83 -7.87 -9.61
CA MET A 34 -6.11 -8.47 -9.22
C MET A 34 -7.15 -8.35 -10.32
N ASP A 35 -7.24 -7.18 -10.99
CA ASP A 35 -8.16 -6.96 -12.09
C ASP A 35 -7.85 -7.87 -13.30
N GLU A 36 -6.57 -8.22 -13.54
CA GLU A 36 -6.17 -9.16 -14.58
C GLU A 36 -6.44 -10.64 -14.22
N LEU A 37 -6.20 -11.02 -12.96
CA LEU A 37 -6.33 -12.40 -12.50
C LEU A 37 -7.78 -12.80 -12.22
N ILE A 38 -8.62 -11.85 -11.81
CA ILE A 38 -9.98 -12.10 -11.36
C ILE A 38 -10.98 -11.49 -12.34
N LEU A 39 -11.64 -12.36 -13.11
CA LEU A 39 -12.68 -11.98 -14.07
C LEU A 39 -14.09 -11.96 -13.46
N ASP A 40 -14.24 -12.46 -12.24
CA ASP A 40 -15.52 -12.59 -11.54
C ASP A 40 -15.58 -11.65 -10.32
N LEU A 41 -16.62 -10.83 -10.27
CA LEU A 41 -16.81 -9.83 -9.21
C LEU A 41 -16.92 -10.48 -7.82
N ASP A 42 -17.51 -11.68 -7.72
CA ASP A 42 -17.67 -12.37 -6.44
C ASP A 42 -16.32 -12.86 -5.90
N GLN A 43 -15.43 -13.32 -6.77
CA GLN A 43 -14.06 -13.67 -6.41
C GLN A 43 -13.27 -12.44 -5.95
N TYR A 44 -13.44 -11.31 -6.64
CA TYR A 44 -12.81 -10.05 -6.29
C TYR A 44 -13.22 -9.61 -4.89
N ASN A 45 -14.53 -9.61 -4.63
CA ASN A 45 -15.10 -9.27 -3.33
C ASN A 45 -14.61 -10.21 -2.21
N ASN A 46 -14.42 -11.50 -2.50
CA ASN A 46 -13.89 -12.45 -1.51
C ASN A 46 -12.47 -12.09 -1.05
N VAL A 47 -11.59 -11.68 -1.97
CA VAL A 47 -10.22 -11.23 -1.62
C VAL A 47 -10.29 -10.03 -0.68
N PHE A 48 -11.05 -8.98 -1.04
CA PHE A 48 -11.17 -7.78 -0.21
C PHE A 48 -11.81 -8.07 1.15
N LYS A 49 -12.82 -8.94 1.19
CA LYS A 49 -13.46 -9.38 2.43
C LYS A 49 -12.46 -10.09 3.34
N ASN A 50 -11.65 -10.99 2.79
CA ASN A 50 -10.62 -11.69 3.55
C ASN A 50 -9.56 -10.70 4.08
N ILE A 51 -9.07 -9.80 3.23
CA ILE A 51 -8.13 -8.76 3.66
C ILE A 51 -8.72 -7.96 4.81
N TYR A 52 -9.97 -7.49 4.68
CA TYR A 52 -10.64 -6.70 5.71
C TYR A 52 -10.83 -7.48 7.03
N LEU A 53 -11.20 -8.76 6.95
CA LEU A 53 -11.33 -9.63 8.12
C LEU A 53 -10.01 -9.75 8.89
N TYR A 54 -8.88 -9.83 8.19
CA TYR A 54 -7.59 -10.09 8.80
C TYR A 54 -6.70 -8.86 8.99
N VAL A 55 -7.03 -7.70 8.43
CA VAL A 55 -6.17 -6.49 8.45
C VAL A 55 -5.75 -6.08 9.86
N ASN A 56 -6.66 -6.22 10.83
CA ASN A 56 -6.42 -5.86 12.22
C ASN A 56 -5.72 -6.96 13.03
N ASN A 57 -5.54 -8.15 12.48
CA ASN A 57 -4.87 -9.25 13.17
C ASN A 57 -3.36 -9.09 13.12
N SER A 58 -2.65 -9.45 14.18
CA SER A 58 -1.18 -9.38 14.25
C SER A 58 -0.50 -10.35 13.29
N HIS A 59 -1.09 -11.53 13.08
CA HIS A 59 -0.62 -12.56 12.16
C HIS A 59 -1.71 -12.93 11.15
N PHE A 60 -1.32 -13.23 9.91
CA PHE A 60 -2.25 -13.79 8.93
C PHE A 60 -2.31 -15.30 9.16
N PRO A 61 -3.50 -15.93 9.22
CA PRO A 61 -3.57 -17.35 9.51
C PRO A 61 -2.84 -18.19 8.47
N ASP A 62 -1.96 -19.09 8.94
CA ASP A 62 -1.33 -20.11 8.11
C ASP A 62 -2.29 -21.30 7.98
N ASN A 63 -2.37 -21.91 6.79
CA ASN A 63 -3.10 -23.16 6.55
C ASN A 63 -4.63 -23.14 6.69
N ILE A 64 -5.30 -22.02 6.40
CA ILE A 64 -6.75 -22.03 6.14
C ILE A 64 -6.95 -22.13 4.61
N GLU A 65 -7.92 -22.92 4.15
CA GLU A 65 -8.39 -22.95 2.75
C GLU A 65 -9.09 -21.63 2.38
N ILE A 66 -8.33 -20.53 2.42
CA ILE A 66 -8.82 -19.19 2.05
C ILE A 66 -8.76 -19.10 0.52
N PRO A 67 -9.89 -18.83 -0.15
CA PRO A 67 -9.88 -18.51 -1.57
C PRO A 67 -8.93 -17.34 -1.84
N PHE A 68 -8.09 -17.46 -2.87
CA PHE A 68 -7.09 -16.44 -3.23
C PHE A 68 -6.14 -16.10 -2.08
N TYR A 69 -5.69 -17.12 -1.32
CA TYR A 69 -4.83 -16.97 -0.16
C TYR A 69 -3.59 -16.09 -0.44
N LYS A 70 -2.89 -16.34 -1.56
CA LYS A 70 -1.65 -15.63 -1.89
C LYS A 70 -1.91 -14.15 -2.15
N GLU A 71 -2.93 -13.86 -2.93
CA GLU A 71 -3.37 -12.52 -3.30
C GLU A 71 -3.85 -11.76 -2.05
N THR A 72 -4.62 -12.43 -1.21
CA THR A 72 -5.11 -11.91 0.07
C THR A 72 -3.96 -11.59 1.01
N MET A 73 -2.97 -12.48 1.15
CA MET A 73 -1.80 -12.27 2.00
C MET A 73 -0.93 -11.11 1.49
N GLU A 74 -0.72 -11.02 0.18
CA GLU A 74 0.03 -9.93 -0.46
C GLU A 74 -0.67 -8.58 -0.19
N GLY A 75 -1.98 -8.48 -0.46
CA GLY A 75 -2.77 -7.28 -0.21
C GLY A 75 -2.83 -6.90 1.26
N TRP A 76 -3.00 -7.88 2.15
CA TRP A 76 -2.98 -7.68 3.61
C TRP A 76 -1.65 -7.10 4.09
N THR A 77 -0.54 -7.62 3.59
CA THR A 77 0.81 -7.15 3.94
C THR A 77 1.00 -5.70 3.52
N LEU A 78 0.61 -5.36 2.29
CA LEU A 78 0.71 -3.99 1.77
C LEU A 78 -0.16 -2.99 2.56
N ILE A 79 -1.37 -3.39 2.96
CA ILE A 79 -2.23 -2.55 3.80
C ILE A 79 -1.60 -2.33 5.18
N LYS A 80 -1.04 -3.36 5.79
CA LYS A 80 -0.32 -3.22 7.06
C LYS A 80 0.90 -2.30 6.96
N GLU A 81 1.68 -2.42 5.88
CA GLU A 81 2.80 -1.53 5.63
C GLU A 81 2.33 -0.08 5.50
N ARG A 82 1.25 0.16 4.74
CA ARG A 82 0.62 1.48 4.60
C ARG A 82 0.21 2.06 5.95
N ASP A 83 -0.50 1.27 6.77
CA ASP A 83 -1.00 1.72 8.06
C ASP A 83 0.15 2.00 9.03
N THR A 84 1.20 1.16 9.01
CA THR A 84 2.44 1.39 9.75
C THR A 84 3.11 2.71 9.34
N MET A 85 3.17 3.02 8.04
CA MET A 85 3.73 4.28 7.55
C MET A 85 2.89 5.49 7.95
N LYS A 86 1.56 5.36 7.93
CA LYS A 86 0.63 6.39 8.38
C LYS A 86 0.80 6.71 9.86
N GLU A 87 0.98 5.69 10.69
CA GLU A 87 1.22 5.86 12.13
C GLU A 87 2.60 6.46 12.43
N LYS A 88 3.65 5.98 11.76
CA LYS A 88 5.04 6.45 11.99
C LYS A 88 5.30 7.85 11.44
N TYR A 89 4.74 8.18 10.28
CA TYR A 89 5.04 9.40 9.53
C TYR A 89 3.76 10.14 9.05
N PRO A 90 2.86 10.53 9.97
CA PRO A 90 1.53 11.04 9.61
C PRO A 90 1.58 12.34 8.77
N ARG A 91 2.58 13.21 9.00
CA ARG A 91 2.73 14.46 8.25
C ARG A 91 3.12 14.18 6.79
N GLN A 92 4.15 13.37 6.57
CA GLN A 92 4.63 13.01 5.25
C GLN A 92 3.59 12.20 4.50
N TYR A 93 2.87 11.32 5.19
CA TYR A 93 1.77 10.54 4.63
C TYR A 93 0.67 11.45 4.06
N ASN A 94 0.23 12.45 4.85
CA ASN A 94 -0.77 13.42 4.38
C ASN A 94 -0.25 14.28 3.22
N GLN A 95 1.04 14.65 3.21
CA GLN A 95 1.62 15.39 2.09
C GLN A 95 1.58 14.57 0.80
N VAL A 96 2.00 13.30 0.84
CA VAL A 96 1.92 12.40 -0.32
C VAL A 96 0.49 12.29 -0.83
N LEU A 97 -0.50 12.12 0.05
CA LEU A 97 -1.92 12.06 -0.35
C LEU A 97 -2.41 13.34 -1.06
N VAL A 98 -1.97 14.51 -0.59
CA VAL A 98 -2.31 15.79 -1.22
C VAL A 98 -1.65 15.91 -2.59
N GLU A 99 -0.37 15.55 -2.69
CA GLU A 99 0.39 15.52 -3.95
C GLU A 99 -0.27 14.57 -4.97
N GLU A 100 -0.58 13.32 -4.61
CA GLU A 100 -1.27 12.37 -5.48
C GLU A 100 -2.69 12.82 -5.89
N LYS A 101 -3.40 13.55 -5.03
CA LYS A 101 -4.72 14.12 -5.36
C LYS A 101 -4.59 15.27 -6.36
N ARG A 102 -3.54 16.07 -6.24
CA ARG A 102 -3.24 17.16 -7.16
C ARG A 102 -2.88 16.61 -8.54
N GLU A 103 -1.98 15.65 -8.63
CA GLU A 103 -1.58 15.00 -9.88
C GLU A 103 -2.78 14.42 -10.63
N ARG A 104 -3.66 13.69 -9.95
CA ARG A 104 -4.90 13.14 -10.56
C ARG A 104 -5.79 14.23 -11.17
N ARG A 105 -5.94 15.36 -10.48
CA ARG A 105 -6.72 16.50 -11.00
C ARG A 105 -6.06 17.14 -12.22
N GLU A 106 -4.73 17.15 -12.29
CA GLU A 106 -4.00 17.70 -13.44
C GLU A 106 -4.13 16.79 -14.67
N ILE A 107 -4.08 15.46 -14.48
CA ILE A 107 -4.32 14.49 -15.56
C ILE A 107 -5.73 14.63 -16.14
N MET A 108 -6.77 14.62 -15.29
CA MET A 108 -8.16 14.73 -15.74
C MET A 108 -8.43 16.03 -16.53
N LYS A 109 -7.84 17.15 -16.11
CA LYS A 109 -7.97 18.44 -16.81
C LYS A 109 -7.29 18.46 -18.17
N ASN A 110 -6.24 17.66 -18.35
CA ASN A 110 -5.55 17.56 -19.62
C ASN A 110 -6.33 16.66 -20.58
N ASP A 111 -6.90 15.56 -20.09
CA ASP A 111 -7.74 14.67 -20.90
C ASP A 111 -9.00 15.37 -21.44
N GLU A 112 -9.63 16.25 -20.64
CA GLU A 112 -10.80 17.07 -21.06
C GLU A 112 -10.49 18.14 -22.12
N ARG A 113 -9.21 18.44 -22.38
CA ARG A 113 -8.77 19.45 -23.36
C ARG A 113 -8.37 18.84 -24.71
N THR A 114 -8.25 17.52 -24.79
CA THR A 114 -7.93 16.74 -26.00
C THR A 114 -9.18 16.21 -26.65
#